data_AF-U2FRY8-F1
#
_entry.id   AF-U2FRY8-F1
#
_cell.length_a   1.000
_cell.length_b   1.000
_cell.length_c   1.000
_cell.angle_alpha   90.00
_cell.angle_beta   90.00
_cell.angle_gamma   90.00
#
_symmetry.space_group_name_H-M   'P 1'
#
loop_
_entity.id
_entity.type
_entity.pdbx_description
1 polymer ?
#
loop_
_entity_poly.entity_id
_entity_poly.type
_entity_poly.pdbx_seq_one_letter_code
_entity_poly.pdbx_strand_id
1 'polypeptide(L)' 'MSLHHGGGVGMGFSQHSGVVIVADGTAEAHERLGRVLLNDPATGVMRHADAGYELAQQTAREAGLKLPMLGR' A
#
# COMPACT_ATOMS: atom_id res chain seq x y z
N MET A 1 7.64 -9.22 -6.00
CA MET A 1 7.29 -9.07 -4.57
C MET A 1 8.42 -9.65 -3.77
N SER A 2 8.86 -8.97 -2.72
CA SER A 2 9.83 -9.47 -1.76
C SER A 2 9.35 -9.21 -0.33
N LEU A 3 9.72 -10.10 0.59
CA LEU A 3 9.49 -9.97 2.02
C LEU A 3 10.82 -10.19 2.73
N HIS A 4 11.21 -9.23 3.57
CA HIS A 4 12.54 -9.18 4.16
C HIS A 4 12.42 -8.99 5.68
N HIS A 5 13.37 -9.57 6.41
CA HIS A 5 13.53 -9.40 7.84
C HIS A 5 14.83 -8.67 8.16
N GLY A 6 14.78 -7.72 9.09
CA GLY A 6 15.97 -7.06 9.66
C GLY A 6 16.69 -6.05 8.76
N GLY A 7 16.10 -5.65 7.63
CA GLY A 7 16.72 -4.60 6.80
C GLY A 7 16.80 -3.26 7.55
N GLY A 8 17.94 -2.58 7.42
CA GLY A 8 18.26 -1.31 8.08
C GLY A 8 18.67 -1.46 9.55
N VAL A 9 17.85 -2.15 10.36
CA VAL A 9 17.95 -2.15 11.83
C VAL A 9 18.44 -3.46 12.45
N GLY A 10 18.75 -4.47 11.63
CA GLY A 10 19.28 -5.76 12.10
C GLY A 10 18.22 -6.79 12.47
N MET A 11 18.68 -8.03 12.70
CA MET A 11 17.81 -9.18 12.99
C MET A 11 16.96 -8.94 14.24
N GLY A 12 15.66 -9.22 14.13
CA GLY A 12 14.68 -9.09 15.21
C GLY A 12 13.90 -7.77 15.21
N PHE A 13 14.35 -6.73 14.48
CA PHE A 13 13.85 -5.36 14.69
C PHE A 13 12.97 -4.80 13.56
N SER A 14 12.92 -5.44 12.39
CA SER A 14 12.04 -5.01 11.30
C SER A 14 11.51 -6.15 10.45
N GLN A 15 10.30 -5.96 9.92
CA GLN A 15 9.73 -6.73 8.82
C GLN A 15 9.23 -5.73 7.79
N HIS A 16 9.60 -5.91 6.52
CA HIS A 16 9.18 -5.01 5.44
C HIS A 16 9.02 -5.76 4.12
N SER A 17 8.28 -5.14 3.22
CA SER A 17 7.90 -5.70 1.92
C SER A 17 8.31 -4.74 0.80
N GLY A 18 8.77 -5.30 -0.33
CA GLY A 18 9.06 -4.54 -1.54
C GLY A 18 8.24 -5.06 -2.73
N VAL A 19 7.80 -4.14 -3.59
CA VAL A 19 7.14 -4.46 -4.85
C VAL A 19 7.84 -3.78 -6.02
N VAL A 20 7.92 -4.49 -7.14
CA VAL A 20 8.39 -3.98 -8.43
C VAL A 20 7.37 -4.46 -9.46
N ILE A 21 7.05 -3.59 -10.42
CA ILE A 21 6.19 -3.90 -11.56
C ILE A 21 6.79 -3.28 -12.81
N VAL A 22 6.72 -4.00 -13.93
CA VAL A 22 7.30 -3.59 -15.22
C VAL A 22 6.23 -2.97 -16.11
N ALA A 23 6.54 -1.83 -16.70
CA ALA A 23 5.76 -1.21 -17.76
C ALA A 23 6.37 -1.58 -19.12
N ASP A 24 5.91 -2.68 -19.70
CA ASP A 24 6.43 -3.21 -20.98
C ASP A 24 5.61 -2.77 -22.21
N GLY A 25 4.61 -1.91 -22.02
CA GLY A 25 3.74 -1.39 -23.08
C GLY A 25 2.54 -2.28 -23.45
N THR A 26 2.38 -3.43 -22.81
CA THR A 26 1.24 -4.32 -23.05
C THR A 26 -0.05 -3.86 -22.36
N ALA A 27 -1.21 -4.27 -22.88
CA ALA A 27 -2.49 -4.00 -22.24
C ALA A 27 -2.61 -4.72 -20.88
N GLU A 28 -2.01 -5.89 -20.75
CA GLU A 28 -1.94 -6.64 -19.50
C GLU A 28 -1.12 -5.90 -18.44
N ALA A 29 -0.01 -5.27 -18.84
CA ALA A 29 0.78 -4.43 -17.94
C ALA A 29 0.01 -3.17 -17.52
N HIS A 30 -0.73 -2.52 -18.43
CA HIS A 30 -1.58 -1.38 -18.08
C HIS A 30 -2.56 -1.72 -16.95
N GLU A 31 -3.27 -2.84 -17.09
CA GLU A 31 -4.20 -3.34 -16.08
C GLU A 31 -3.53 -3.64 -14.73
N ARG A 32 -2.36 -4.29 -14.77
CA ARG A 32 -1.60 -4.62 -13.54
C ARG A 32 -1.06 -3.36 -12.88
N LEU A 33 -0.54 -2.39 -13.64
CA LEU A 33 -0.03 -1.12 -13.15
C LEU A 33 -1.12 -0.32 -12.43
N GLY A 34 -2.32 -0.22 -13.03
CA GLY A 34 -3.44 0.46 -12.41
C GLY A 34 -3.80 -0.12 -11.04
N ARG A 35 -3.77 -1.45 -10.90
CA ARG A 35 -4.03 -2.11 -9.62
C ARG A 35 -2.88 -1.97 -8.62
N VAL A 36 -1.64 -2.24 -9.04
CA VAL A 36 -0.48 -2.26 -8.13
C VAL A 36 -0.16 -0.86 -7.62
N LEU A 37 -0.15 0.15 -8.50
CA LEU A 37 0.17 1.52 -8.14
C LEU A 37 -0.95 2.23 -7.36
N LEU A 38 -2.18 1.69 -7.40
CA LEU A 38 -3.24 2.11 -6.48
C LEU A 38 -3.11 1.41 -5.12
N ASN A 39 -3.01 0.08 -5.12
CA ASN A 39 -3.10 -0.72 -3.91
C ASN A 39 -1.88 -0.56 -2.99
N ASP A 40 -0.66 -0.50 -3.53
CA ASP A 40 0.55 -0.40 -2.71
C ASP A 40 0.54 0.85 -1.79
N PRO A 41 0.38 2.09 -2.31
CA PRO A 41 0.24 3.26 -1.44
C PRO A 41 -1.07 3.27 -0.64
N ALA A 42 -2.17 2.72 -1.16
CA ALA A 42 -3.43 2.64 -0.42
C ALA A 42 -3.30 1.79 0.86
N THR A 43 -2.43 0.76 0.89
CA THR A 43 -2.15 0.04 2.14
C THR A 43 -1.44 0.92 3.18
N GLY A 44 -0.59 1.85 2.75
CA GLY A 44 0.01 2.86 3.61
C GLY A 44 -1.04 3.80 4.21
N VAL A 45 -1.97 4.31 3.39
CA VAL A 45 -3.10 5.13 3.87
C VAL A 45 -3.98 4.33 4.83
N MET A 46 -4.37 3.11 4.46
CA MET A 46 -5.15 2.19 5.28
C MET A 46 -4.50 1.98 6.65
N ARG A 47 -3.21 1.65 6.70
CA ARG A 47 -2.47 1.42 7.95
C ARG A 47 -2.53 2.63 8.87
N HIS A 48 -2.30 3.83 8.34
CA HIS A 48 -2.31 5.05 9.17
C HIS A 48 -3.72 5.46 9.55
N ALA A 49 -4.72 5.24 8.69
CA ALA A 49 -6.12 5.49 9.01
C ALA A 49 -6.60 4.59 10.16
N ASP A 50 -6.24 3.30 10.12
CA ASP A 50 -6.50 2.31 11.17
C ASP A 50 -5.82 2.69 12.50
N ALA A 51 -4.59 3.22 12.44
CA ALA A 51 -3.90 3.76 13.61
C ALA A 51 -4.49 5.07 14.16
N GLY A 52 -5.55 5.62 13.55
CA GLY A 52 -6.28 6.79 14.05
C GLY A 52 -5.81 8.14 13.53
N TYR A 53 -4.94 8.18 12.50
CA TYR A 53 -4.47 9.46 11.94
C TYR A 53 -5.56 10.12 11.09
N GLU A 54 -6.04 11.30 11.51
CA GLU A 54 -7.12 12.04 10.84
C GLU A 54 -6.83 12.35 9.37
N LEU A 55 -5.59 12.76 9.06
CA LEU A 55 -5.16 13.02 7.70
C LEU A 55 -5.30 11.78 6.82
N ALA A 56 -4.90 10.60 7.32
CA ALA A 56 -5.01 9.36 6.56
C ALA A 56 -6.48 8.93 6.37
N GLN A 57 -7.32 9.13 7.39
CA GLN A 57 -8.76 8.89 7.25
C GLN A 57 -9.40 9.84 6.22
N GLN A 58 -8.97 11.10 6.17
CA GLN A 58 -9.38 12.06 5.15
C GLN A 58 -8.92 11.61 3.76
N THR A 59 -7.63 11.29 3.59
CA THR A 59 -7.09 10.77 2.33
C THR A 59 -7.85 9.53 1.87
N ALA A 60 -8.18 8.59 2.77
CA ALA A 60 -8.98 7.41 2.45
C ALA A 60 -10.37 7.79 1.94
N ARG A 61 -11.02 8.80 2.53
CA ARG A 61 -12.33 9.29 2.08
C ARG A 61 -12.27 9.97 0.72
N GLU A 62 -11.25 10.80 0.48
CA GLU A 62 -11.05 11.54 -0.77
C GLU A 62 -10.70 10.62 -1.93
N ALA A 63 -9.85 9.62 -1.69
CA ALA A 63 -9.45 8.62 -2.67
C ALA A 63 -10.48 7.48 -2.85
N GLY A 64 -11.58 7.48 -2.09
CA GLY A 64 -12.63 6.47 -2.18
C GLY A 64 -12.20 5.06 -1.76
N LEU A 65 -11.25 4.95 -0.83
CA LEU A 65 -10.79 3.66 -0.31
C LEU A 65 -11.89 2.98 0.50
N LYS A 66 -12.04 1.66 0.33
CA LYS A 66 -13.01 0.83 1.04
C LYS A 66 -12.36 0.27 2.30
N LEU A 67 -12.64 0.88 3.44
CA LEU A 67 -12.07 0.54 4.75
C LEU A 67 -13.22 0.15 5.70
N PRO A 68 -13.57 -1.14 5.80
CA PRO A 68 -14.83 -1.58 6.42
C PRO A 68 -15.04 -1.08 7.86
N MET A 69 -13.96 -0.96 8.63
CA MET A 69 -14.02 -0.52 10.04
C MET A 69 -14.20 1.00 10.21
N LEU A 70 -13.98 1.80 9.16
CA LEU A 70 -14.13 3.27 9.18
C LEU A 70 -15.46 3.75 8.57
N GLY A 71 -16.41 2.84 8.36
CA GLY A 71 -17.77 3.18 7.93
C GLY A 71 -17.97 3.31 6.42
N ARG A 72 -17.17 2.59 5.60
CA ARG A 72 -17.45 2.31 4.19
C ARG A 72 -16.97 0.93 3.77
#